data_AF-A0A4Q9PV76-F1
#
_entry.id   AF-A0A4Q9PV76-F1
#
_cell.length_a   1.000
_cell.length_b   1.000
_cell.length_c   1.000
_cell.angle_alpha   90.00
_cell.angle_beta   90.00
_cell.angle_gamma   90.00
#
_symmetry.space_group_name_H-M   'P 1'
#
loop_
_entity.id
_entity.type
_entity.pdbx_description
1 polymer ?
#
loop_
_entity_poly.entity_id
_entity_poly.type
_entity_poly.pdbx_seq_one_letter_code
_entity_poly.pdbx_strand_id
1 'polypeptide(L)'
;MQAGLPVPPPSNEAHTSSVSVSPQPPRSPNAKLKHVSKTGSISSVTEEKRSPSSYEDPQERFIGEVDLPEHLEPLLTETTRRFVLFPIQYNEIWQMYKQAQASFWSVEEINLSHDLWDWNYKLTDNERHFLSYVLAFFAASDGIVNENLVERFSNEVQAAEARCFYGFQIMIENVHSETYSLLIDTYIKDPAERKFLFDAIETVPCIKKKADWALRWIADERSVFAERLVAFAAVEGIFFSGSFASIFWLKKRGLMPGLTFSNELISRDEGMHTDFACLLFHHLRRRPHPVRVVKIITEAVEIEKEFLSEALPVSLIGINAQLMCQYIEFVADRLLVALGNEKHYNATNPFDFMDMISLQGKANFFEKRVSEYAKANFNHTLSREGSEKPAEGSSNHVL
;
A
#
# COMPACT_ATOMS: atom_id res chain seq x y z
N MET A 1 -17.51 65.39 -22.58
CA MET A 1 -16.94 64.04 -22.63
C MET A 1 -17.13 63.38 -21.27
N GLN A 2 -18.15 62.54 -21.13
CA GLN A 2 -18.34 61.61 -20.02
C GLN A 2 -19.33 60.56 -20.51
N ALA A 3 -18.81 59.39 -20.86
CA ALA A 3 -19.59 58.24 -21.29
C ALA A 3 -19.98 57.43 -20.04
N GLY A 4 -21.29 57.43 -19.73
CA GLY A 4 -21.88 56.61 -18.67
C GLY A 4 -22.16 55.18 -19.16
N LEU A 5 -21.97 54.23 -18.24
CA LEU A 5 -22.06 52.78 -18.39
C LEU A 5 -23.46 52.29 -18.83
N PRO A 6 -23.58 51.14 -19.52
CA PRO A 6 -24.86 50.59 -19.94
C PRO A 6 -25.59 49.80 -18.83
N VAL A 7 -26.90 50.05 -18.74
CA VAL A 7 -27.87 49.40 -17.85
C VAL A 7 -28.35 48.06 -18.44
N PRO A 8 -28.49 46.97 -17.66
CA PRO A 8 -29.05 45.71 -18.15
C PRO A 8 -30.60 45.75 -18.21
N PRO A 9 -31.23 45.03 -19.17
CA PRO A 9 -32.69 45.01 -19.32
C PRO A 9 -33.40 44.11 -18.29
N PRO A 10 -34.71 44.32 -18.05
CA PRO A 10 -35.45 43.71 -16.95
C PRO A 10 -35.86 42.26 -17.22
N SER A 11 -35.93 41.50 -16.12
CA SER A 11 -36.37 40.10 -16.03
C SER A 11 -37.89 39.96 -16.23
N ASN A 12 -38.30 39.11 -17.19
CA ASN A 12 -39.69 38.71 -17.36
C ASN A 12 -40.09 37.65 -16.32
N GLU A 13 -41.06 38.01 -15.48
CA GLU A 13 -41.81 37.08 -14.63
C GLU A 13 -42.77 36.24 -15.48
N ALA A 14 -42.69 34.91 -15.35
CA ALA A 14 -43.70 33.99 -15.86
C ALA A 14 -44.33 33.24 -14.68
N HIS A 15 -45.60 33.52 -14.43
CA HIS A 15 -46.46 32.81 -13.50
C HIS A 15 -46.53 31.31 -13.83
N THR A 16 -46.19 30.46 -12.85
CA THR A 16 -46.64 29.06 -12.82
C THR A 16 -47.15 28.71 -11.43
N SER A 17 -48.32 28.09 -11.42
CA SER A 17 -49.17 27.76 -10.28
C SER A 17 -48.58 26.67 -9.39
N SER A 18 -48.60 26.91 -8.08
CA SER A 18 -48.18 25.98 -7.02
C SER A 18 -49.21 24.86 -6.78
N VAL A 19 -48.77 23.61 -6.94
CA VAL A 19 -49.44 22.42 -6.36
C VAL A 19 -48.41 21.74 -5.45
N SER A 20 -48.74 21.65 -4.15
CA SER A 20 -47.92 21.02 -3.12
C SER A 20 -48.10 19.50 -3.13
N VAL A 21 -47.01 18.75 -3.32
CA VAL A 21 -46.98 17.30 -3.12
C VAL A 21 -45.75 16.95 -2.28
N SER A 22 -46.00 16.35 -1.11
CA SER A 22 -44.96 15.87 -0.19
C SER A 22 -44.27 14.61 -0.71
N PRO A 23 -42.95 14.42 -0.51
CA PRO A 23 -42.24 13.24 -0.99
C PRO A 23 -42.36 12.06 0.01
N GLN A 24 -42.78 10.89 -0.47
CA GLN A 24 -42.63 9.60 0.22
C GLN A 24 -41.37 8.86 -0.29
N PRO A 25 -40.70 8.04 0.55
CA PRO A 25 -39.48 7.34 0.18
C PRO A 25 -39.73 6.11 -0.72
N PRO A 26 -38.75 5.69 -1.55
CA PRO A 26 -38.93 4.64 -2.53
C PRO A 26 -38.97 3.24 -1.89
N ARG A 27 -39.89 2.39 -2.37
CA ARG A 27 -40.02 0.97 -2.01
C ARG A 27 -39.07 0.12 -2.86
N SER A 28 -38.31 -0.75 -2.20
CA SER A 28 -37.44 -1.78 -2.79
C SER A 28 -38.24 -2.87 -3.55
N PRO A 29 -37.81 -3.31 -4.75
CA PRO A 29 -38.36 -4.52 -5.36
C PRO A 29 -37.52 -5.76 -4.99
N ASN A 30 -38.04 -6.57 -4.07
CA ASN A 30 -37.61 -7.95 -3.84
C ASN A 30 -38.23 -8.87 -4.90
N ALA A 31 -37.46 -9.28 -5.90
CA ALA A 31 -37.88 -10.30 -6.87
C ALA A 31 -37.44 -11.70 -6.40
N LYS A 32 -38.37 -12.45 -5.81
CA LYS A 32 -38.26 -13.89 -5.58
C LYS A 32 -38.44 -14.63 -6.91
N LEU A 33 -37.39 -15.27 -7.43
CA LEU A 33 -37.50 -16.23 -8.53
C LEU A 33 -37.77 -17.65 -7.98
N LYS A 34 -38.76 -18.29 -8.59
CA LYS A 34 -39.40 -19.54 -8.19
C LYS A 34 -38.52 -20.75 -8.49
N HIS A 35 -38.49 -21.69 -7.55
CA HIS A 35 -38.06 -23.08 -7.74
C HIS A 35 -38.84 -23.75 -8.89
N VAL A 36 -38.12 -24.31 -9.86
CA VAL A 36 -38.64 -25.32 -10.79
C VAL A 36 -37.93 -26.63 -10.45
N SER A 37 -38.69 -27.59 -9.93
CA SER A 37 -38.28 -28.97 -9.75
C SER A 37 -38.33 -29.70 -11.10
N LYS A 38 -37.20 -30.25 -11.53
CA LYS A 38 -37.17 -31.34 -12.51
C LYS A 38 -36.41 -32.52 -11.92
N THR A 39 -37.15 -33.59 -11.74
CA THR A 39 -36.69 -34.93 -11.40
C THR A 39 -35.94 -35.55 -12.58
N GLY A 40 -34.77 -36.09 -12.31
CA GLY A 40 -33.99 -36.91 -13.25
C GLY A 40 -32.99 -37.74 -12.46
N SER A 41 -33.22 -39.05 -12.38
CA SER A 41 -32.41 -40.00 -11.64
C SER A 41 -31.05 -40.21 -12.30
N ILE A 42 -29.96 -39.99 -11.57
CA ILE A 42 -28.64 -40.51 -11.91
C ILE A 42 -28.04 -41.15 -10.66
N SER A 43 -27.48 -42.33 -10.91
CA SER A 43 -26.90 -43.34 -10.04
C SER A 43 -26.00 -42.83 -8.91
N SER A 44 -26.18 -43.43 -7.74
CA SER A 44 -25.36 -43.30 -6.53
C SER A 44 -23.91 -43.71 -6.79
N VAL A 45 -23.04 -42.71 -6.92
CA VAL A 45 -21.61 -42.85 -6.62
C VAL A 45 -21.44 -42.32 -5.21
N THR A 46 -20.97 -43.19 -4.31
CA THR A 46 -20.66 -42.88 -2.91
C THR A 46 -19.65 -41.73 -2.86
N GLU A 47 -20.12 -40.53 -2.53
CA GLU A 47 -19.27 -39.45 -2.02
C GLU A 47 -18.72 -39.89 -0.66
N GLU A 48 -17.44 -40.26 -0.64
CA GLU A 48 -16.65 -40.19 0.57
C GLU A 48 -16.71 -38.75 1.08
N LYS A 49 -17.49 -38.55 2.15
CA LYS A 49 -17.40 -37.37 3.00
C LYS A 49 -15.96 -37.28 3.51
N ARG A 50 -15.12 -36.50 2.83
CA ARG A 50 -13.89 -35.99 3.43
C ARG A 50 -14.32 -35.09 4.59
N SER A 51 -14.11 -35.57 5.80
CA SER A 51 -14.35 -34.86 7.05
C SER A 51 -13.66 -33.49 7.02
N PRO A 52 -14.29 -32.41 7.51
CA PRO A 52 -13.58 -31.16 7.75
C PRO A 52 -12.51 -31.44 8.81
N SER A 53 -11.25 -31.26 8.43
CA SER A 53 -10.09 -31.43 9.30
C SER A 53 -10.23 -30.57 10.55
N SER A 54 -10.44 -31.25 11.68
CA SER A 54 -10.09 -30.96 13.08
C SER A 54 -10.06 -29.51 13.56
N TYR A 55 -10.84 -29.26 14.61
CA TYR A 55 -10.55 -28.29 15.66
C TYR A 55 -9.06 -28.34 16.02
N GLU A 56 -8.26 -27.43 15.47
CA GLU A 56 -6.90 -27.18 15.96
C GLU A 56 -7.02 -26.66 17.40
N ASP A 57 -6.27 -27.26 18.31
CA ASP A 57 -6.20 -26.80 19.70
C ASP A 57 -5.77 -25.32 19.69
N PRO A 58 -6.51 -24.39 20.33
CA PRO A 58 -6.11 -22.98 20.43
C PRO A 58 -4.67 -22.81 20.94
N GLN A 59 -4.18 -23.70 21.80
CA GLN A 59 -2.81 -23.71 22.31
C GLN A 59 -1.77 -24.11 21.26
N GLU A 60 -2.16 -24.85 20.22
CA GLU A 60 -1.31 -25.16 19.06
C GLU A 60 -1.37 -24.04 18.00
N ARG A 61 -2.45 -23.25 17.99
CA ARG A 61 -2.66 -22.16 17.04
C ARG A 61 -2.07 -20.82 17.48
N PHE A 62 -2.03 -20.54 18.78
CA PHE A 62 -1.64 -19.24 19.33
C PHE A 62 -0.60 -19.35 20.45
N ILE A 63 0.11 -18.25 20.69
CA ILE A 63 1.01 -18.04 21.84
C ILE A 63 0.64 -16.74 22.56
N GLY A 64 1.14 -16.57 23.79
CA GLY A 64 0.83 -15.42 24.64
C GLY A 64 -0.47 -15.63 25.42
N GLU A 65 -1.37 -14.65 25.42
CA GLU A 65 -2.68 -14.74 26.07
C GLU A 65 -3.68 -15.49 25.17
N VAL A 66 -3.53 -16.82 25.05
CA VAL A 66 -4.31 -17.67 24.12
C VAL A 66 -5.82 -17.54 24.29
N ASP A 67 -6.29 -17.42 25.53
CA ASP A 67 -7.70 -17.31 25.86
C ASP A 67 -8.29 -15.89 25.66
N LEU A 68 -7.47 -14.90 25.29
CA LEU A 68 -7.92 -13.53 25.06
C LEU A 68 -8.84 -13.47 23.84
N PRO A 69 -10.10 -13.03 23.98
CA PRO A 69 -10.97 -12.75 22.85
C PRO A 69 -10.39 -11.63 21.97
N GLU A 70 -10.49 -11.77 20.65
CA GLU A 70 -9.89 -10.84 19.69
C GLU A 70 -10.32 -9.38 19.89
N HIS A 71 -11.60 -9.13 20.13
CA HIS A 71 -12.15 -7.78 20.35
C HIS A 71 -11.63 -7.11 21.64
N LEU A 72 -10.94 -7.85 22.51
CA LEU A 72 -10.27 -7.34 23.71
C LEU A 72 -8.78 -7.10 23.52
N GLU A 73 -8.23 -7.34 22.32
CA GLU A 73 -6.88 -6.88 21.99
C GLU A 73 -6.78 -5.36 22.16
N PRO A 74 -5.68 -4.82 22.70
CA PRO A 74 -5.55 -3.39 22.96
C PRO A 74 -5.74 -2.50 21.73
N LEU A 75 -5.39 -3.01 20.55
CA LEU A 75 -5.55 -2.31 19.27
C LEU A 75 -6.98 -2.36 18.73
N LEU A 76 -7.79 -3.34 19.14
CA LEU A 76 -9.12 -3.62 18.60
C LEU A 76 -10.26 -3.27 19.57
N THR A 77 -9.93 -3.00 20.83
CA THR A 77 -10.92 -2.65 21.86
C THR A 77 -11.59 -1.33 21.51
N GLU A 78 -12.91 -1.35 21.34
CA GLU A 78 -13.71 -0.15 21.07
C GLU A 78 -13.54 0.89 22.17
N THR A 79 -13.36 2.14 21.78
CA THR A 79 -13.25 3.27 22.71
C THR A 79 -14.26 4.34 22.37
N THR A 80 -15.19 4.59 23.31
CA THR A 80 -16.22 5.63 23.18
C THR A 80 -15.70 7.03 23.55
N ARG A 81 -14.48 7.13 24.09
CA ARG A 81 -13.94 8.37 24.66
C ARG A 81 -12.87 9.04 23.79
N ARG A 82 -12.52 8.45 22.65
CA ARG A 82 -11.35 8.85 21.86
C ARG A 82 -11.68 9.63 20.59
N PHE A 83 -12.60 10.59 20.69
CA PHE A 83 -12.80 11.59 19.63
C PHE A 83 -11.70 12.66 19.60
N VAL A 84 -10.90 12.76 20.67
CA VAL A 84 -9.77 13.68 20.79
C VAL A 84 -8.48 12.87 20.68
N LEU A 85 -7.62 13.28 19.75
CA LEU A 85 -6.36 12.58 19.46
C LEU A 85 -5.36 12.64 20.63
N PHE A 86 -5.33 13.76 21.35
CA PHE A 86 -4.45 13.98 22.49
C PHE A 86 -5.11 13.60 23.82
N PRO A 87 -4.32 13.12 24.81
CA PRO A 87 -2.88 12.83 24.72
C PRO A 87 -2.58 11.53 23.94
N ILE A 88 -1.46 11.53 23.20
CA ILE A 88 -0.97 10.35 22.47
C ILE A 88 -0.73 9.20 23.45
N GLN A 89 -1.22 8.01 23.12
CA GLN A 89 -1.12 6.79 23.94
C GLN A 89 -0.06 5.84 23.38
N TYR A 90 0.06 5.75 22.05
CA TYR A 90 1.02 4.91 21.35
C TYR A 90 2.04 5.80 20.63
N ASN A 91 3.12 6.15 21.32
CA ASN A 91 4.10 7.14 20.81
C ASN A 91 4.89 6.58 19.63
N GLU A 92 5.22 5.30 19.65
CA GLU A 92 5.88 4.55 18.59
C GLU A 92 5.03 4.51 17.30
N ILE A 93 3.73 4.23 17.41
CA ILE A 93 2.78 4.26 16.29
C ILE A 93 2.68 5.70 15.73
N TRP A 94 2.58 6.70 16.62
CA TRP A 94 2.52 8.10 16.20
C TRP A 94 3.80 8.56 15.51
N GLN A 95 4.96 8.10 15.97
CA GLN A 95 6.25 8.42 15.36
C GLN A 95 6.34 7.86 13.95
N MET A 96 5.90 6.62 13.72
CA MET A 96 5.81 6.06 12.37
C MET A 96 4.88 6.88 11.47
N TYR A 97 3.74 7.32 11.99
CA TYR A 97 2.86 8.23 11.23
C TYR A 97 3.56 9.53 10.87
N LYS A 98 4.29 10.15 11.80
CA LYS A 98 5.05 11.37 11.52
C LYS A 98 6.18 11.15 10.52
N GLN A 99 6.79 9.97 10.53
CA GLN A 99 7.77 9.59 9.53
C GLN A 99 7.14 9.44 8.14
N ALA A 100 5.97 8.80 8.04
CA ALA A 100 5.19 8.69 6.80
C ALA A 100 4.78 10.08 6.28
N GLN A 101 4.27 10.95 7.16
CA GLN A 101 3.92 12.33 6.77
C GLN A 101 5.12 13.11 6.21
N ALA A 102 6.30 12.96 6.81
CA ALA A 102 7.51 13.60 6.34
C ALA A 102 7.99 13.05 4.98
N SER A 103 7.54 11.85 4.60
CA SER A 103 7.89 11.17 3.36
C SER A 103 6.94 11.43 2.18
N PHE A 104 5.92 12.28 2.36
CA PHE A 104 4.95 12.65 1.32
C PHE A 104 5.61 13.01 -0.02
N TRP A 105 5.05 12.54 -1.13
CA TRP A 105 5.46 12.90 -2.47
C TRP A 105 4.26 12.84 -3.41
N SER A 106 4.35 13.49 -4.57
CA SER A 106 3.33 13.42 -5.62
C SER A 106 3.91 12.97 -6.97
N VAL A 107 3.03 12.50 -7.85
CA VAL A 107 3.42 11.93 -9.15
C VAL A 107 4.16 12.95 -10.03
N GLU A 108 3.84 14.24 -9.89
CA GLU A 108 4.48 15.32 -10.64
C GLU A 108 5.97 15.52 -10.30
N GLU A 109 6.46 14.96 -9.19
CA GLU A 109 7.89 14.96 -8.86
C GLU A 109 8.69 14.00 -9.78
N ILE A 110 8.02 13.10 -10.51
CA ILE A 110 8.65 12.09 -11.37
C ILE A 110 8.86 12.64 -12.79
N ASN A 111 10.12 12.77 -13.18
CA ASN A 111 10.50 13.21 -14.53
C ASN A 111 10.69 12.01 -15.49
N LEU A 112 9.74 11.80 -16.41
CA LEU A 112 9.77 10.72 -17.41
C LEU A 112 10.38 11.13 -18.77
N SER A 113 10.94 12.34 -18.90
CA SER A 113 11.39 12.89 -20.20
C SER A 113 12.47 12.03 -20.90
N HIS A 114 13.37 11.43 -20.13
CA HIS A 114 14.45 10.58 -20.66
C HIS A 114 14.05 9.11 -20.81
N ASP A 115 13.03 8.67 -20.08
CA ASP A 115 12.63 7.27 -20.03
C ASP A 115 12.13 6.76 -21.37
N LEU A 116 11.37 7.57 -22.11
CA LEU A 116 10.85 7.15 -23.42
C LEU A 116 11.99 6.91 -24.42
N TRP A 117 13.09 7.65 -24.30
CA TRP A 117 14.25 7.43 -25.16
C TRP A 117 14.98 6.13 -24.77
N ASP A 118 15.20 5.88 -23.47
CA ASP A 118 15.79 4.63 -22.99
C ASP A 118 14.91 3.42 -23.37
N TRP A 119 13.59 3.53 -23.20
CA TRP A 119 12.61 2.51 -23.54
C TRP A 119 12.70 2.06 -25.00
N ASN A 120 12.78 3.02 -25.93
CA ASN A 120 12.79 2.74 -27.37
C ASN A 120 14.16 2.35 -27.91
N TYR A 121 15.24 2.92 -27.37
CA TYR A 121 16.57 2.84 -28.00
C TYR A 121 17.64 2.12 -27.19
N LYS A 122 17.48 1.97 -25.87
CA LYS A 122 18.45 1.26 -25.01
C LYS A 122 17.94 -0.09 -24.52
N LEU A 123 16.63 -0.23 -24.29
CA LEU A 123 16.07 -1.51 -23.86
C LEU A 123 15.96 -2.50 -25.03
N THR A 124 16.14 -3.77 -24.71
CA THR A 124 15.82 -4.91 -25.57
C THR A 124 14.33 -5.23 -25.50
N ASP A 125 13.82 -6.02 -26.45
CA ASP A 125 12.43 -6.50 -26.43
C ASP A 125 12.12 -7.30 -25.16
N ASN A 126 13.08 -8.11 -24.69
CA ASN A 126 12.95 -8.90 -23.46
C ASN A 126 12.83 -8.00 -22.22
N GLU A 127 13.61 -6.92 -22.16
CA GLU A 127 13.54 -5.96 -21.04
C GLU A 127 12.24 -5.17 -21.05
N ARG A 128 11.78 -4.72 -22.22
CA ARG A 128 10.47 -4.09 -22.37
C ARG A 128 9.37 -5.04 -21.93
N HIS A 129 9.37 -6.28 -22.43
CA HIS A 129 8.39 -7.29 -22.05
C HIS A 129 8.37 -7.53 -20.53
N PHE A 130 9.53 -7.73 -19.92
CA PHE A 130 9.65 -7.89 -18.47
C PHE A 130 9.06 -6.69 -17.72
N LEU A 131 9.45 -5.48 -18.09
CA LEU A 131 8.98 -4.25 -17.42
C LEU A 131 7.48 -4.01 -17.60
N SER A 132 6.94 -4.24 -18.81
CA SER A 132 5.50 -4.10 -19.07
C SER A 132 4.67 -4.96 -18.12
N TYR A 133 5.08 -6.22 -17.91
CA TYR A 133 4.35 -7.15 -17.05
C TYR A 133 4.58 -6.89 -15.56
N VAL A 134 5.76 -6.43 -15.15
CA VAL A 134 6.00 -5.96 -13.78
C VAL A 134 5.11 -4.76 -13.45
N LEU A 135 5.03 -3.77 -14.35
CA LEU A 135 4.17 -2.59 -14.17
C LEU A 135 2.68 -2.96 -14.14
N ALA A 136 2.26 -3.86 -15.02
CA ALA A 136 0.88 -4.38 -15.05
C ALA A 136 0.51 -5.07 -13.72
N PHE A 137 1.43 -5.86 -13.17
CA PHE A 137 1.26 -6.49 -11.87
C PHE A 137 1.09 -5.48 -10.74
N PHE A 138 1.95 -4.44 -10.70
CA PHE A 138 1.84 -3.38 -9.70
C PHE A 138 0.50 -2.63 -9.80
N ALA A 139 0.14 -2.16 -11.00
CA ALA A 139 -1.09 -1.40 -11.21
C ALA A 139 -2.37 -2.17 -10.77
N ALA A 140 -2.39 -3.49 -10.96
CA ALA A 140 -3.52 -4.31 -10.53
C ALA A 140 -3.52 -4.59 -9.02
N SER A 141 -2.35 -4.67 -8.39
CA SER A 141 -2.22 -5.11 -7.01
C SER A 141 -2.48 -3.99 -6.00
N ASP A 142 -2.06 -2.76 -6.28
CA ASP A 142 -2.29 -1.61 -5.38
C ASP A 142 -3.78 -1.39 -5.10
N GLY A 143 -4.64 -1.63 -6.11
CA GLY A 143 -6.10 -1.57 -5.95
C GLY A 143 -6.62 -2.58 -4.90
N ILE A 144 -6.10 -3.80 -4.91
CA ILE A 144 -6.47 -4.86 -3.96
C ILE A 144 -5.97 -4.53 -2.55
N VAL A 145 -4.75 -4.02 -2.44
CA VAL A 145 -4.15 -3.59 -1.17
C VAL A 145 -5.00 -2.49 -0.53
N ASN A 146 -5.42 -1.51 -1.33
CA ASN A 146 -6.23 -0.39 -0.86
C ASN A 146 -7.61 -0.84 -0.36
N GLU A 147 -8.28 -1.76 -1.07
CA GLU A 147 -9.53 -2.37 -0.60
C GLU A 147 -9.35 -3.05 0.77
N ASN A 148 -8.28 -3.82 0.96
CA ASN A 148 -7.98 -4.45 2.25
C ASN A 148 -7.76 -3.44 3.39
N LEU A 149 -6.99 -2.38 3.11
CA LEU A 149 -6.68 -1.33 4.09
C LEU A 149 -7.95 -0.59 4.54
N VAL A 150 -8.78 -0.19 3.57
CA VAL A 150 -10.00 0.59 3.82
C VAL A 150 -11.08 -0.28 4.46
N GLU A 151 -11.38 -1.44 3.89
CA GLU A 151 -12.50 -2.26 4.34
C GLU A 151 -12.21 -2.97 5.66
N ARG A 152 -10.95 -3.37 5.89
CA ARG A 152 -10.58 -4.18 7.07
C ARG A 152 -9.75 -3.42 8.07
N PHE A 153 -8.46 -3.21 7.81
CA PHE A 153 -7.51 -2.78 8.86
C PHE A 153 -7.87 -1.43 9.49
N SER A 154 -8.23 -0.43 8.68
CA SER A 154 -8.59 0.90 9.17
C SER A 154 -9.89 0.90 9.99
N ASN A 155 -10.84 0.04 9.64
CA ASN A 155 -12.11 -0.10 10.36
C ASN A 155 -11.96 -0.89 11.67
N GLU A 156 -11.17 -1.97 11.65
CA GLU A 156 -11.01 -2.88 12.79
C GLU A 156 -10.13 -2.26 13.90
N VAL A 157 -9.03 -1.60 13.54
CA VAL A 157 -8.14 -0.96 14.53
C VAL A 157 -8.81 0.25 15.15
N GLN A 158 -8.82 0.32 16.49
CA GLN A 158 -9.45 1.38 17.28
C GLN A 158 -8.45 2.42 17.80
N ALA A 159 -7.15 2.13 17.72
CA ALA A 159 -6.10 3.09 18.07
C ALA A 159 -6.08 4.27 17.10
N ALA A 160 -6.29 5.49 17.61
CA ALA A 160 -6.38 6.71 16.79
C ALA A 160 -5.08 6.98 16.01
N GLU A 161 -3.91 6.75 16.63
CA GLU A 161 -2.61 6.91 15.98
C GLU A 161 -2.44 5.96 14.79
N ALA A 162 -2.91 4.72 14.92
CA ALA A 162 -2.82 3.73 13.85
C ALA A 162 -3.78 4.07 12.71
N ARG A 163 -4.98 4.57 13.02
CA ARG A 163 -5.90 5.11 11.99
C ARG A 163 -5.29 6.31 11.25
N CYS A 164 -4.55 7.17 11.93
CA CYS A 164 -3.82 8.26 11.26
C CYS A 164 -2.75 7.72 10.31
N PHE A 165 -2.00 6.69 10.71
CA PHE A 165 -1.06 6.01 9.82
C PHE A 165 -1.77 5.42 8.61
N TYR A 166 -2.80 4.60 8.80
CA TYR A 166 -3.54 3.98 7.70
C TYR A 166 -4.20 5.01 6.77
N GLY A 167 -4.73 6.11 7.31
CA GLY A 167 -5.26 7.20 6.47
C GLY A 167 -4.19 7.83 5.57
N PHE A 168 -2.95 7.91 6.03
CA PHE A 168 -1.83 8.36 5.20
C PHE A 168 -1.38 7.29 4.21
N GLN A 169 -1.31 6.02 4.65
CA GLN A 169 -1.00 4.89 3.79
C GLN A 169 -1.98 4.80 2.62
N ILE A 170 -3.30 4.77 2.88
CA ILE A 170 -4.35 4.77 1.84
C ILE A 170 -4.15 5.92 0.82
N MET A 171 -3.75 7.10 1.30
CA MET A 171 -3.48 8.23 0.43
C MET A 171 -2.24 8.02 -0.43
N ILE A 172 -1.15 7.46 0.12
CA ILE A 172 0.06 7.20 -0.67
C ILE A 172 -0.11 6.02 -1.65
N GLU A 173 -0.89 4.99 -1.30
CA GLU A 173 -1.26 3.90 -2.21
C GLU A 173 -2.00 4.41 -3.46
N ASN A 174 -2.81 5.48 -3.32
CA ASN A 174 -3.42 6.13 -4.48
C ASN A 174 -2.38 6.82 -5.37
N VAL A 175 -1.34 7.42 -4.78
CA VAL A 175 -0.22 8.02 -5.51
C VAL A 175 0.60 6.94 -6.22
N HIS A 176 0.79 5.78 -5.60
CA HIS A 176 1.45 4.61 -6.22
C HIS A 176 0.64 4.11 -7.42
N SER A 177 -0.67 3.91 -7.24
CA SER A 177 -1.60 3.49 -8.30
C SER A 177 -1.58 4.44 -9.50
N GLU A 178 -1.61 5.76 -9.26
CA GLU A 178 -1.50 6.78 -10.31
C GLU A 178 -0.14 6.72 -10.99
N THR A 179 0.94 6.56 -10.22
CA THR A 179 2.30 6.44 -10.74
C THR A 179 2.45 5.25 -11.69
N TYR A 180 2.00 4.06 -11.32
CA TYR A 180 2.07 2.89 -12.20
C TYR A 180 1.21 3.05 -13.45
N SER A 181 0.03 3.64 -13.32
CA SER A 181 -0.83 3.96 -14.46
C SER A 181 -0.16 4.94 -15.43
N LEU A 182 0.48 5.98 -14.91
CA LEU A 182 1.24 6.96 -15.71
C LEU A 182 2.43 6.30 -16.42
N LEU A 183 3.17 5.42 -15.74
CA LEU A 183 4.29 4.68 -16.32
C LEU A 183 3.82 3.80 -17.48
N ILE A 184 2.73 3.03 -17.29
CA ILE A 184 2.13 2.20 -18.34
C ILE A 184 1.69 3.06 -19.53
N ASP A 185 0.95 4.14 -19.31
CA ASP A 185 0.48 5.02 -20.41
C ASP A 185 1.66 5.71 -21.15
N THR A 186 2.72 6.02 -20.42
CA THR A 186 3.92 6.64 -20.98
C THR A 186 4.68 5.67 -21.88
N TYR A 187 4.87 4.42 -21.45
CA TYR A 187 5.72 3.46 -22.16
C TYR A 187 4.95 2.65 -23.23
N ILE A 188 3.69 2.30 -22.96
CA ILE A 188 2.88 1.43 -23.80
C ILE A 188 1.94 2.25 -24.68
N LYS A 189 2.37 2.47 -25.93
CA LYS A 189 1.66 3.31 -26.90
C LYS A 189 0.52 2.60 -27.61
N ASP A 190 0.56 1.27 -27.74
CA ASP A 190 -0.55 0.52 -28.32
C ASP A 190 -1.72 0.44 -27.32
N PRO A 191 -2.91 0.99 -27.64
CA PRO A 191 -4.07 0.90 -26.77
C PRO A 191 -4.54 -0.54 -26.51
N ALA A 192 -4.33 -1.47 -27.45
CA ALA A 192 -4.73 -2.86 -27.29
C ALA A 192 -3.82 -3.58 -26.30
N GLU A 193 -2.50 -3.45 -26.44
CA GLU A 193 -1.52 -3.94 -25.46
C GLU A 193 -1.76 -3.34 -24.07
N ARG A 194 -1.97 -2.01 -23.99
CA ARG A 194 -2.24 -1.34 -22.71
C ARG A 194 -3.50 -1.88 -22.03
N LYS A 195 -4.59 -2.08 -22.79
CA LYS A 195 -5.81 -2.68 -22.25
C LYS A 195 -5.54 -4.09 -21.72
N PHE A 196 -4.84 -4.92 -22.49
CA PHE A 196 -4.48 -6.26 -22.07
C PHE A 196 -3.66 -6.26 -20.76
N LEU A 197 -2.72 -5.33 -20.60
CA LEU A 197 -1.91 -5.19 -19.39
C LEU A 197 -2.74 -4.69 -18.18
N PHE A 198 -3.71 -3.80 -18.37
CA PHE A 198 -4.62 -3.42 -17.28
C PHE A 198 -5.55 -4.57 -16.86
N ASP A 199 -5.92 -5.44 -17.80
CA ASP A 199 -6.72 -6.65 -17.54
C ASP A 199 -5.84 -7.86 -17.11
N ALA A 200 -4.56 -7.64 -16.80
CA ALA A 200 -3.59 -8.71 -16.56
C ALA A 200 -3.91 -9.59 -15.35
N ILE A 201 -4.64 -9.06 -14.36
CA ILE A 201 -5.08 -9.84 -13.21
C ILE A 201 -6.04 -10.98 -13.55
N GLU A 202 -6.87 -10.79 -14.58
CA GLU A 202 -7.80 -11.83 -15.05
C GLU A 202 -7.17 -12.71 -16.12
N THR A 203 -6.22 -12.15 -16.89
CA THR A 203 -5.71 -12.77 -18.12
C THR A 203 -4.34 -13.43 -17.98
N VAL A 204 -3.56 -13.09 -16.95
CA VAL A 204 -2.20 -13.62 -16.71
C VAL A 204 -2.20 -14.53 -15.47
N PRO A 205 -2.00 -15.86 -15.63
CA PRO A 205 -2.14 -16.83 -14.53
C PRO A 205 -1.25 -16.56 -13.31
N CYS A 206 -0.01 -16.09 -13.50
CA CYS A 206 0.89 -15.84 -12.39
C CYS A 206 0.49 -14.62 -11.55
N ILE A 207 -0.04 -13.58 -12.20
CA ILE A 207 -0.62 -12.41 -11.50
C ILE A 207 -1.87 -12.83 -10.76
N LYS A 208 -2.74 -13.61 -11.41
CA LYS A 208 -3.94 -14.15 -10.78
C LYS A 208 -3.64 -14.96 -9.53
N LYS A 209 -2.61 -15.83 -9.56
CA LYS A 209 -2.22 -16.64 -8.40
C LYS A 209 -1.83 -15.79 -7.18
N LYS A 210 -1.08 -14.70 -7.39
CA LYS A 210 -0.74 -13.74 -6.33
C LYS A 210 -1.98 -13.02 -5.82
N ALA A 211 -2.82 -12.52 -6.72
CA ALA A 211 -4.07 -11.87 -6.38
C ALA A 211 -5.00 -12.80 -5.57
N ASP A 212 -5.17 -14.04 -6.01
CA ASP A 212 -5.99 -15.06 -5.34
C ASP A 212 -5.46 -15.37 -3.92
N TRP A 213 -4.14 -15.35 -3.72
CA TRP A 213 -3.55 -15.49 -2.38
C TRP A 213 -3.87 -14.28 -1.50
N ALA A 214 -3.71 -13.06 -2.01
CA ALA A 214 -4.00 -11.83 -1.25
C ALA A 214 -5.49 -11.73 -0.91
N LEU A 215 -6.37 -11.90 -1.91
CA LEU A 215 -7.83 -11.86 -1.78
C LEU A 215 -8.36 -12.90 -0.79
N ARG A 216 -7.68 -14.05 -0.63
CA ARG A 216 -8.03 -15.03 0.40
C ARG A 216 -7.97 -14.43 1.80
N TRP A 217 -6.94 -13.66 2.10
CA TRP A 217 -6.76 -13.04 3.43
C TRP A 217 -7.67 -11.83 3.66
N ILE A 218 -8.16 -11.21 2.57
CA ILE A 218 -9.15 -10.15 2.61
C ILE A 218 -10.53 -10.76 2.90
N ALA A 219 -10.96 -11.71 2.06
CA ALA A 219 -12.30 -12.28 2.06
C ALA A 219 -12.54 -13.32 3.17
N ASP A 220 -11.50 -13.91 3.77
CA ASP A 220 -11.69 -14.92 4.80
C ASP A 220 -12.14 -14.30 6.14
N GLU A 221 -13.41 -14.49 6.47
CA GLU A 221 -14.01 -14.11 7.75
C GLU A 221 -13.52 -14.97 8.93
N ARG A 222 -12.88 -16.13 8.68
CA ARG A 222 -12.38 -17.02 9.74
C ARG A 222 -10.97 -16.67 10.20
N SER A 223 -10.24 -15.89 9.40
CA SER A 223 -8.88 -15.49 9.71
C SER A 223 -8.86 -14.39 10.77
N VAL A 224 -8.11 -14.65 11.85
CA VAL A 224 -7.96 -13.70 12.95
C VAL A 224 -7.09 -12.52 12.49
N PHE A 225 -7.31 -11.35 13.08
CA PHE A 225 -6.58 -10.11 12.81
C PHE A 225 -5.07 -10.33 12.78
N ALA A 226 -4.54 -11.08 13.75
CA ALA A 226 -3.10 -11.32 13.87
C ALA A 226 -2.52 -12.13 12.69
N GLU A 227 -3.26 -13.09 12.15
CA GLU A 227 -2.83 -13.87 10.97
C GLU A 227 -2.93 -13.02 9.71
N ARG A 228 -4.01 -12.24 9.57
CA ARG A 228 -4.17 -11.28 8.46
C ARG A 228 -3.08 -10.22 8.46
N LEU A 229 -2.63 -9.76 9.63
CA LEU A 229 -1.54 -8.79 9.74
C LEU A 229 -0.20 -9.35 9.24
N VAL A 230 0.07 -10.64 9.49
CA VAL A 230 1.24 -11.34 8.92
C VAL A 230 1.11 -11.47 7.41
N ALA A 231 -0.06 -11.86 6.91
CA ALA A 231 -0.31 -11.97 5.48
C ALA A 231 -0.17 -10.60 4.79
N PHE A 232 -0.68 -9.54 5.40
CA PHE A 232 -0.55 -8.18 4.93
C PHE A 232 0.93 -7.75 4.87
N ALA A 233 1.70 -7.98 5.93
CA ALA A 233 3.14 -7.71 5.92
C ALA A 233 3.89 -8.50 4.83
N ALA A 234 3.40 -9.69 4.45
CA ALA A 234 3.96 -10.46 3.33
C ALA A 234 3.59 -9.87 1.96
N VAL A 235 2.41 -9.28 1.80
CA VAL A 235 2.03 -8.57 0.56
C VAL A 235 2.95 -7.36 0.36
N GLU A 236 3.05 -6.48 1.36
CA GLU A 236 3.88 -5.27 1.30
C GLU A 236 5.38 -5.62 1.19
N GLY A 237 5.83 -6.61 1.98
CA GLY A 237 7.25 -6.88 2.17
C GLY A 237 7.87 -7.94 1.26
N ILE A 238 7.10 -8.89 0.73
CA ILE A 238 7.62 -10.03 -0.06
C ILE A 238 7.14 -10.00 -1.51
N PHE A 239 5.83 -9.84 -1.77
CA PHE A 239 5.24 -10.01 -3.12
C PHE A 239 5.69 -9.01 -4.18
N PHE A 240 6.35 -7.92 -3.76
CA PHE A 240 6.93 -6.93 -4.65
C PHE A 240 8.46 -6.85 -4.56
N SER A 241 9.06 -7.57 -3.61
CA SER A 241 10.48 -7.42 -3.27
C SER A 241 11.39 -7.72 -4.46
N GLY A 242 11.09 -8.78 -5.22
CA GLY A 242 11.90 -9.14 -6.38
C GLY A 242 11.67 -8.23 -7.58
N SER A 243 10.45 -7.70 -7.76
CA SER A 243 10.16 -6.66 -8.75
C SER A 243 10.93 -5.36 -8.45
N PHE A 244 10.94 -4.91 -7.19
CA PHE A 244 11.73 -3.74 -6.77
C PHE A 244 13.22 -3.95 -7.02
N ALA A 245 13.77 -5.11 -6.65
CA ALA A 245 15.17 -5.43 -6.93
C ALA A 245 15.48 -5.47 -8.44
N SER A 246 14.53 -5.94 -9.25
CA SER A 246 14.66 -5.98 -10.72
C SER A 246 14.71 -4.58 -11.35
N ILE A 247 13.95 -3.63 -10.82
CA ILE A 247 14.02 -2.23 -11.29
C ILE A 247 15.30 -1.56 -10.77
N PHE A 248 15.74 -1.87 -9.55
CA PHE A 248 17.03 -1.39 -9.05
C PHE A 248 18.24 -1.89 -9.84
N TRP A 249 18.14 -3.08 -10.43
CA TRP A 249 19.12 -3.55 -11.39
C TRP A 249 19.24 -2.65 -12.63
N LEU A 250 18.12 -2.10 -13.14
CA LEU A 250 18.15 -1.10 -14.22
C LEU A 250 18.80 0.20 -13.77
N LYS A 251 18.58 0.61 -12.50
CA LYS A 251 19.28 1.75 -11.91
C LYS A 251 20.79 1.55 -11.92
N LYS A 252 21.27 0.36 -11.53
CA LYS A 252 22.71 0.01 -11.58
C LYS A 252 23.28 0.14 -13.01
N ARG A 253 22.46 -0.07 -14.03
CA ARG A 253 22.81 0.06 -15.45
C ARG A 253 22.63 1.47 -16.01
N GLY A 254 22.11 2.42 -15.23
CA GLY A 254 21.88 3.80 -15.67
C GLY A 254 20.76 3.94 -16.70
N LEU A 255 19.69 3.16 -16.54
CA LEU A 255 18.53 3.12 -17.44
C LEU A 255 17.27 3.58 -16.73
N MET A 256 16.34 4.17 -17.48
CA MET A 256 14.97 4.51 -17.03
C MET A 256 14.99 5.36 -15.73
N PRO A 257 15.60 6.56 -15.74
CA PRO A 257 15.78 7.37 -14.54
C PRO A 257 14.46 7.74 -13.83
N GLY A 258 13.38 7.93 -14.56
CA GLY A 258 12.05 8.21 -14.01
C GLY A 258 11.45 7.00 -13.30
N LEU A 259 11.41 5.84 -13.97
CA LEU A 259 10.97 4.56 -13.40
C LEU A 259 11.79 4.18 -12.16
N THR A 260 13.10 4.33 -12.21
CA THR A 260 13.98 3.94 -11.10
C THR A 260 13.85 4.89 -9.92
N PHE A 261 13.57 6.18 -10.16
CA PHE A 261 13.27 7.14 -9.10
C PHE A 261 11.91 6.89 -8.45
N SER A 262 10.86 6.62 -9.24
CA SER A 262 9.55 6.27 -8.66
C SER A 262 9.63 4.97 -7.84
N ASN A 263 10.35 3.97 -8.33
CA ASN A 263 10.62 2.73 -7.60
C ASN A 263 11.34 2.96 -6.26
N GLU A 264 12.21 3.96 -6.15
CA GLU A 264 12.83 4.33 -4.85
C GLU A 264 11.82 4.88 -3.85
N LEU A 265 10.90 5.71 -4.32
CA LEU A 265 9.88 6.30 -3.47
C LEU A 265 8.90 5.23 -2.99
N ILE A 266 8.40 4.40 -3.92
CA ILE A 266 7.42 3.35 -3.62
C ILE A 266 8.03 2.26 -2.73
N SER A 267 9.20 1.71 -3.08
CA SER A 267 9.83 0.66 -2.26
C SER A 267 10.20 1.11 -0.83
N ARG A 268 10.44 2.42 -0.64
CA ARG A 268 10.62 3.01 0.70
C ARG A 268 9.30 3.01 1.47
N ASP A 269 8.21 3.40 0.82
CA ASP A 269 6.88 3.46 1.42
C ASP A 269 6.42 2.04 1.82
N GLU A 270 6.54 1.06 0.92
CA GLU A 270 6.26 -0.37 1.19
C GLU A 270 7.08 -0.92 2.37
N GLY A 271 8.35 -0.51 2.45
CA GLY A 271 9.20 -0.84 3.59
C GLY A 271 8.64 -0.30 4.90
N MET A 272 8.16 0.95 4.90
CA MET A 272 7.54 1.58 6.06
C MET A 272 6.20 0.93 6.43
N HIS A 273 5.39 0.55 5.45
CA HIS A 273 4.13 -0.15 5.67
C HIS A 273 4.35 -1.54 6.27
N THR A 274 5.34 -2.27 5.76
CA THR A 274 5.76 -3.56 6.31
C THR A 274 6.24 -3.43 7.77
N ASP A 275 7.08 -2.43 8.05
CA ASP A 275 7.55 -2.14 9.41
C ASP A 275 6.38 -1.78 10.33
N PHE A 276 5.36 -1.10 9.81
CA PHE A 276 4.18 -0.71 10.57
C PHE A 276 3.31 -1.91 10.93
N ALA A 277 3.11 -2.84 9.99
CA ALA A 277 2.45 -4.10 10.25
C ALA A 277 3.18 -4.90 11.34
N CYS A 278 4.52 -4.94 11.29
CA CYS A 278 5.34 -5.56 12.34
C CYS A 278 5.19 -4.85 13.69
N LEU A 279 5.15 -3.51 13.71
CA LEU A 279 4.93 -2.75 14.95
C LEU A 279 3.57 -3.08 15.58
N LEU A 280 2.50 -3.07 14.79
CA LEU A 280 1.16 -3.46 15.28
C LEU A 280 1.14 -4.90 15.78
N PHE A 281 1.84 -5.82 15.09
CA PHE A 281 1.97 -7.21 15.52
C PHE A 281 2.61 -7.33 16.91
N HIS A 282 3.57 -6.46 17.24
CA HIS A 282 4.18 -6.42 18.58
C HIS A 282 3.23 -5.96 19.69
N HIS A 283 2.19 -5.19 19.37
CA HIS A 283 1.17 -4.78 20.34
C HIS A 283 0.12 -5.86 20.63
N LEU A 284 0.07 -6.93 19.84
CA LEU A 284 -0.85 -8.05 20.06
C LEU A 284 -0.40 -8.92 21.24
N ARG A 285 -1.35 -9.23 22.12
CA ARG A 285 -1.14 -10.11 23.29
C ARG A 285 -1.36 -11.57 22.96
N ARG A 286 -2.27 -11.87 22.03
CA ARG A 286 -2.53 -13.19 21.47
C ARG A 286 -1.98 -13.25 20.05
N ARG A 287 -0.83 -13.90 19.88
CA ARG A 287 -0.13 -13.97 18.58
C ARG A 287 -0.30 -15.35 17.95
N PRO A 288 -0.27 -15.45 16.61
CA PRO A 288 -0.23 -16.75 15.93
C PRO A 288 1.02 -17.51 16.36
N HIS A 289 0.91 -18.82 16.49
CA HIS A 289 2.04 -19.67 16.80
C HIS A 289 3.14 -19.49 15.72
N PRO A 290 4.44 -19.48 16.08
CA PRO A 290 5.53 -19.23 15.14
C PRO A 290 5.47 -20.09 13.86
N VAL A 291 5.07 -21.35 13.98
CA VAL A 291 4.88 -22.28 12.84
C VAL A 291 3.86 -21.76 11.83
N ARG A 292 2.78 -21.10 12.28
CA ARG A 292 1.78 -20.51 11.39
C ARG A 292 2.32 -19.27 10.68
N VAL A 293 3.06 -18.42 11.41
CA VAL A 293 3.75 -17.27 10.81
C VAL A 293 4.69 -17.74 9.70
N VAL A 294 5.54 -18.73 9.98
CA VAL A 294 6.43 -19.34 8.97
C VAL A 294 5.63 -19.85 7.78
N LYS A 295 4.54 -20.58 8.00
CA LYS A 295 3.71 -21.10 6.92
C LYS A 295 3.21 -20.00 5.98
N ILE A 296 2.60 -18.94 6.52
CA ILE A 296 2.09 -17.80 5.73
C ILE A 296 3.22 -17.16 4.92
N ILE A 297 4.36 -16.91 5.55
CA ILE A 297 5.53 -16.31 4.88
C ILE A 297 6.09 -17.23 3.79
N THR A 298 6.25 -18.53 4.06
CA THR A 298 6.78 -19.49 3.07
C THR A 298 5.86 -19.65 1.87
N GLU A 299 4.53 -19.63 2.07
CA GLU A 299 3.57 -19.63 0.96
C GLU A 299 3.77 -18.39 0.06
N ALA A 300 3.95 -17.21 0.65
CA ALA A 300 4.21 -16.00 -0.11
C ALA A 300 5.54 -16.06 -0.89
N VAL A 301 6.60 -16.59 -0.25
CA VAL A 301 7.92 -16.76 -0.88
C VAL A 301 7.87 -17.68 -2.09
N GLU A 302 7.20 -18.82 -1.99
CA GLU A 302 7.15 -19.77 -3.11
C GLU A 302 6.39 -19.20 -4.31
N ILE A 303 5.31 -18.44 -4.07
CA ILE A 303 4.61 -17.72 -5.13
C ILE A 303 5.50 -16.65 -5.77
N GLU A 304 6.25 -15.90 -4.96
CA GLU A 304 7.15 -14.84 -5.46
C GLU A 304 8.32 -15.42 -6.28
N LYS A 305 8.90 -16.54 -5.84
CA LYS A 305 9.94 -17.25 -6.60
C LYS A 305 9.42 -17.69 -7.96
N GLU A 306 8.30 -18.41 -7.99
CA GLU A 306 7.68 -18.88 -9.23
C GLU A 306 7.39 -17.72 -10.20
N PHE A 307 6.93 -16.58 -9.68
CA PHE A 307 6.69 -15.39 -10.49
C PHE A 307 7.95 -14.92 -11.23
N LEU A 308 9.11 -14.86 -10.56
CA LEU A 308 10.34 -14.28 -11.12
C LEU A 308 11.33 -15.30 -11.71
N SER A 309 11.17 -16.59 -11.42
CA SER A 309 12.00 -17.65 -11.99
C SER A 309 11.35 -18.36 -13.18
N GLU A 310 10.02 -18.41 -13.23
CA GLU A 310 9.29 -19.19 -14.23
C GLU A 310 8.35 -18.33 -15.07
N ALA A 311 7.43 -17.61 -14.43
CA ALA A 311 6.35 -16.93 -15.17
C ALA A 311 6.83 -15.66 -15.89
N LEU A 312 7.65 -14.86 -15.21
CA LEU A 312 8.30 -13.67 -15.75
C LEU A 312 9.79 -13.72 -15.41
N PRO A 313 10.59 -14.55 -16.13
CA PRO A 313 11.95 -14.84 -15.73
C PRO A 313 12.85 -13.60 -15.69
N VAL A 314 13.47 -13.33 -14.54
CA VAL A 314 14.42 -12.21 -14.38
C VAL A 314 15.68 -12.34 -15.25
N SER A 315 15.91 -13.51 -15.83
CA SER A 315 16.93 -13.71 -16.86
C SER A 315 16.68 -12.85 -18.10
N LEU A 316 15.44 -12.43 -18.36
CA LEU A 316 15.08 -11.52 -19.45
C LEU A 316 15.78 -10.16 -19.34
N ILE A 317 16.10 -9.72 -18.11
CA ILE A 317 16.82 -8.47 -17.82
C ILE A 317 18.28 -8.70 -17.41
N GLY A 318 18.77 -9.93 -17.54
CA GLY A 318 20.16 -10.31 -17.22
C GLY A 318 20.44 -10.57 -15.74
N ILE A 319 19.42 -10.80 -14.91
CA ILE A 319 19.61 -11.24 -13.52
C ILE A 319 19.60 -12.77 -13.45
N ASN A 320 20.44 -13.35 -12.59
CA ASN A 320 20.42 -14.78 -12.31
C ASN A 320 19.20 -15.14 -11.44
N ALA A 321 18.37 -16.07 -11.92
CA ALA A 321 17.15 -16.48 -11.21
C ALA A 321 17.42 -17.10 -9.84
N GLN A 322 18.49 -17.88 -9.67
CA GLN A 322 18.85 -18.45 -8.37
C GLN A 322 19.22 -17.37 -7.34
N LEU A 323 19.94 -16.33 -7.76
CA LEU A 323 20.24 -15.17 -6.91
C LEU A 323 18.96 -14.39 -6.58
N MET A 324 18.00 -14.28 -7.50
CA MET A 324 16.71 -13.66 -7.18
C MET A 324 15.94 -14.46 -6.14
N CYS A 325 15.87 -15.80 -6.28
CA CYS A 325 15.25 -16.65 -5.27
C CYS A 325 15.93 -16.50 -3.89
N GLN A 326 17.27 -16.48 -3.85
CA GLN A 326 18.03 -16.24 -2.62
C GLN A 326 17.72 -14.86 -2.01
N TYR A 327 17.55 -13.82 -2.84
CA TYR A 327 17.19 -12.50 -2.36
C TYR A 327 15.79 -12.47 -1.73
N ILE A 328 14.80 -13.12 -2.36
CA ILE A 328 13.44 -13.25 -1.80
C ILE A 328 13.48 -13.99 -0.46
N GLU A 329 14.25 -15.07 -0.35
CA GLU A 329 14.47 -15.79 0.91
C GLU A 329 15.13 -14.92 1.98
N PHE A 330 16.11 -14.09 1.61
CA PHE A 330 16.75 -13.15 2.52
C PHE A 330 15.75 -12.10 3.05
N VAL A 331 14.89 -11.56 2.18
CA VAL A 331 13.83 -10.62 2.57
C VAL A 331 12.82 -11.28 3.51
N ALA A 332 12.42 -12.52 3.22
CA ALA A 332 11.51 -13.29 4.05
C ALA A 332 12.08 -13.58 5.44
N ASP A 333 13.36 -13.96 5.53
CA ASP A 333 14.04 -14.14 6.82
C ASP A 333 14.08 -12.85 7.64
N ARG A 334 14.30 -11.71 6.99
CA ARG A 334 14.28 -10.40 7.65
C ARG A 334 12.88 -10.10 8.20
N LEU A 335 11.83 -10.38 7.43
CA LEU A 335 10.44 -10.20 7.87
C LEU A 335 10.08 -11.17 9.01
N LEU A 336 10.51 -12.43 8.94
CA LEU A 336 10.31 -13.40 10.04
C LEU A 336 10.94 -12.89 11.33
N VAL A 337 12.17 -12.41 11.28
CA VAL A 337 12.85 -11.82 12.45
C VAL A 337 12.10 -10.58 12.96
N ALA A 338 11.62 -9.72 12.07
CA ALA A 338 10.81 -8.54 12.43
C ALA A 338 9.46 -8.91 13.06
N LEU A 339 8.91 -10.09 12.77
CA LEU A 339 7.69 -10.62 13.41
C LEU A 339 8.00 -11.41 14.70
N GLY A 340 9.26 -11.52 15.11
CA GLY A 340 9.69 -12.24 16.31
C GLY A 340 9.94 -13.74 16.11
N ASN A 341 10.00 -14.21 14.87
CA ASN A 341 10.36 -15.58 14.51
C ASN A 341 11.87 -15.73 14.30
N GLU A 342 12.36 -16.97 14.33
CA GLU A 342 13.70 -17.30 13.84
C GLU A 342 13.75 -17.31 12.30
N LYS A 343 14.95 -17.18 11.75
CA LYS A 343 15.18 -17.32 10.31
C LYS A 343 14.81 -18.72 9.84
N HIS A 344 14.18 -18.82 8.68
CA HIS A 344 13.81 -20.08 8.07
C HIS A 344 14.83 -20.52 7.01
N TYR A 345 15.22 -19.62 6.10
CA TYR A 345 16.09 -19.94 4.97
C TYR A 345 17.57 -19.79 5.29
N ASN A 346 17.91 -18.91 6.23
CA ASN A 346 19.26 -18.47 6.55
C ASN A 346 20.01 -17.90 5.32
N ALA A 347 19.26 -17.27 4.42
CA ALA A 347 19.80 -16.70 3.19
C ALA A 347 20.52 -15.36 3.46
N THR A 348 21.56 -15.09 2.67
CA THR A 348 22.28 -13.81 2.67
C THR A 348 21.87 -12.97 1.46
N ASN A 349 21.92 -11.64 1.58
CA ASN A 349 21.65 -10.74 0.45
C ASN A 349 22.66 -11.00 -0.70
N PRO A 350 22.22 -11.43 -1.89
CA PRO A 350 23.10 -11.64 -3.03
C PRO A 350 23.34 -10.39 -3.88
N PHE A 351 22.62 -9.29 -3.62
CA PHE A 351 22.62 -8.08 -4.43
C PHE A 351 23.21 -6.88 -3.68
N ASP A 352 24.48 -6.60 -3.96
CA ASP A 352 25.23 -5.45 -3.44
C ASP A 352 24.54 -4.10 -3.67
N PHE A 353 23.86 -3.95 -4.81
CA PHE A 353 23.15 -2.73 -5.18
C PHE A 353 21.96 -2.44 -4.25
N MET A 354 21.34 -3.46 -3.66
CA MET A 354 20.25 -3.26 -2.70
C MET A 354 20.73 -2.61 -1.40
N ASP A 355 21.97 -2.89 -0.97
CA ASP A 355 22.56 -2.24 0.21
C ASP A 355 22.93 -0.77 -0.10
N MET A 356 23.53 -0.54 -1.26
CA MET A 356 23.94 0.81 -1.70
C MET A 356 22.75 1.76 -1.85
N ILE A 357 21.64 1.26 -2.39
CA ILE A 357 20.42 2.04 -2.59
C ILE A 357 19.74 2.35 -1.25
N SER A 358 19.70 1.40 -0.32
CA SER A 358 19.15 1.64 1.02
C SER A 358 19.92 2.75 1.75
N LEU A 359 21.25 2.81 1.57
CA LEU A 359 22.11 3.86 2.13
C LEU A 359 21.94 5.22 1.41
N GLN A 360 21.90 5.22 0.06
CA GLN A 360 21.70 6.44 -0.73
C GLN A 360 20.31 7.04 -0.55
N GLY A 361 19.27 6.20 -0.47
CA GLY A 361 17.90 6.63 -0.20
C GLY A 361 17.79 7.31 1.17
N LYS A 362 18.41 6.71 2.21
CA LYS A 362 18.48 7.33 3.55
C LYS A 362 19.25 8.65 3.54
N ALA A 363 20.43 8.72 2.92
CA ALA A 363 21.23 9.95 2.88
C ALA A 363 20.55 11.08 2.07
N ASN A 364 20.15 10.79 0.83
CA ASN A 364 19.53 11.79 -0.06
C ASN A 364 18.22 12.34 0.50
N PHE A 365 17.42 11.50 1.16
CA PHE A 365 16.10 11.88 1.62
C PHE A 365 16.15 12.75 2.88
N PHE A 366 16.89 12.32 3.91
CA PHE A 366 17.03 13.10 5.14
C PHE A 366 17.80 14.40 4.87
N GLU A 367 18.84 14.40 4.04
CA GLU A 367 19.62 15.61 3.81
C GLU A 367 18.89 16.64 2.93
N LYS A 368 18.23 16.24 1.84
CA LYS A 368 17.48 17.19 0.99
C LYS A 368 16.27 17.78 1.72
N ARG A 369 15.41 16.95 2.33
CA ARG A 369 14.16 17.43 2.94
C ARG A 369 14.38 18.13 4.28
N VAL A 370 15.32 17.68 5.12
CA VAL A 370 15.68 18.45 6.35
C VAL A 370 16.22 19.82 5.96
N SER A 371 17.00 19.93 4.87
CA SER A 371 17.45 21.25 4.39
C SER A 371 16.30 22.15 3.92
N GLU A 372 15.27 21.59 3.29
CA GLU A 372 14.10 22.34 2.80
C GLU A 372 13.16 22.77 3.95
N TYR A 373 12.88 21.89 4.92
CA TYR A 373 12.13 22.25 6.12
C TYR A 373 12.91 23.21 7.03
N ALA A 374 14.23 23.07 7.16
CA ALA A 374 15.07 24.02 7.87
C ALA A 374 15.03 25.41 7.20
N LYS A 375 15.07 25.47 5.85
CA LYS A 375 14.90 26.73 5.09
C LYS A 375 13.51 27.34 5.26
N ALA A 376 12.46 26.52 5.32
CA ALA A 376 11.10 27.00 5.59
C ALA A 376 10.99 27.62 7.01
N ASN A 377 11.65 27.05 8.01
CA ASN A 377 11.71 27.61 9.36
C ASN A 377 12.53 28.92 9.45
N PHE A 378 13.57 29.09 8.63
CA PHE A 378 14.32 30.36 8.54
C PHE A 378 13.46 31.50 7.97
N ASN A 379 12.60 31.23 6.98
CA ASN A 379 11.70 32.25 6.40
C ASN A 379 10.59 32.70 7.36
N HIS A 380 10.23 31.87 8.34
CA HIS A 380 9.25 32.22 9.36
C HIS A 380 9.81 33.07 10.52
N THR A 381 11.15 33.10 10.65
CA THR A 381 11.83 33.91 11.68
C THR A 381 12.11 35.32 11.15
N LEU A 382 12.43 35.47 9.86
CA LEU A 382 12.69 36.76 9.21
C LEU A 382 11.42 37.59 8.93
N SER A 383 10.22 36.99 9.02
CA SER A 383 8.94 37.69 8.85
C SER A 383 8.33 38.18 10.18
N ARG A 384 8.96 37.90 11.34
CA ARG A 384 8.55 38.42 12.66
C ARG A 384 9.41 39.57 13.20
N GLU A 385 10.53 39.91 12.56
CA GLU A 385 11.40 41.03 13.00
C GLU A 385 11.16 42.35 12.24
N GLY A 386 10.10 42.43 11.41
CA GLY A 386 9.84 43.58 10.53
C GLY A 386 8.84 44.63 11.04
N SER A 387 8.34 44.56 12.27
CA SER A 387 7.24 45.44 12.70
C SER A 387 7.25 45.85 14.17
N GLU A 388 8.34 46.39 14.69
CA GLU A 388 8.29 47.27 15.87
C GLU A 388 9.18 48.49 15.65
N LYS A 389 8.56 49.65 15.42
CA LYS A 389 9.22 50.95 15.53
C LYS A 389 9.24 51.35 17.02
N PRO A 390 10.36 51.84 17.58
CA PRO A 390 10.34 52.42 18.91
C PRO A 390 9.71 53.82 18.87
N ALA A 391 8.78 54.10 19.77
CA ALA A 391 8.32 55.45 20.08
C ALA A 391 9.32 56.12 21.03
N GLU A 392 9.79 57.32 20.67
CA GLU A 392 10.66 58.15 21.49
C GLU A 392 9.91 58.76 22.69
N GLY A 393 10.50 58.60 23.88
CA GLY A 393 10.79 59.68 24.83
C GLY A 393 9.66 60.30 25.66
N SER A 394 9.66 60.03 26.98
CA SER A 394 9.69 61.11 28.00
C SER A 394 9.96 60.55 29.40
N SER A 395 11.09 61.01 29.96
CA SER A 395 11.49 61.19 31.36
C SER A 395 10.45 60.96 32.48
N ASN A 396 10.83 60.20 33.52
CA ASN A 396 11.11 60.76 34.87
C ASN A 396 11.55 59.71 35.92
N HIS A 397 12.73 59.97 36.49
CA HIS A 397 13.18 59.87 37.89
C HIS A 397 12.61 58.82 38.89
N VAL A 398 13.57 58.09 39.51
CA VAL A 398 13.79 57.91 40.98
C VAL A 398 12.69 57.11 41.70
N LEU A 399 12.95 55.96 42.36
CA LEU A 399 14.04 55.51 43.24
C LEU A 399 14.19 53.98 43.13
#